data_AF-A0A1I4DVG5-F1
#
_entry.id   AF-A0A1I4DVG5-F1
#
_cell.length_a   1.000
_cell.length_b   1.000
_cell.length_c   1.000
_cell.angle_alpha   90.00
_cell.angle_beta   90.00
_cell.angle_gamma   90.00
#
_symmetry.space_group_name_H-M   'P 1'
#
loop_
_entity.id
_entity.type
_entity.pdbx_description
1 polymer ?
#
loop_
_entity_poly.entity_id
_entity_poly.type
_entity_poly.pdbx_seq_one_letter_code
_entity_poly.pdbx_strand_id
1 'polypeptide(L)' 'MLDAVTAQLDPPLGQALRSFDRMRRRRNSAEYPRPDTPEITPDDVLQDVEKAEQFIALATKVLDQMSPY' A
#
# COMPACT_ATOMS: atom_id res chain seq x y z
N MET A 1 2.31 -11.85 -0.69
CA MET A 1 2.73 -10.83 -1.68
C MET A 1 3.56 -9.75 -1.01
N LEU A 2 3.11 -9.15 0.11
CA LEU A 2 3.90 -8.19 0.89
C LEU A 2 5.28 -8.74 1.26
N ASP A 3 5.38 -9.96 1.78
CA ASP A 3 6.65 -10.52 2.28
C ASP A 3 7.76 -10.57 1.23
N ALA A 4 7.44 -10.94 -0.01
CA ALA A 4 8.41 -11.01 -1.10
C ALA A 4 8.90 -9.61 -1.53
N VAL A 5 7.99 -8.62 -1.57
CA VAL A 5 8.34 -7.24 -1.94
C VAL A 5 9.12 -6.57 -0.82
N THR A 6 8.74 -6.80 0.43
CA THR A 6 9.49 -6.34 1.61
C THR A 6 10.90 -6.94 1.62
N ALA A 7 11.06 -8.24 1.37
CA ALA A 7 12.38 -8.87 1.34
C ALA A 7 13.34 -8.30 0.27
N GLN A 8 12.80 -7.73 -0.81
CA GLN A 8 13.60 -7.14 -1.89
C GLN A 8 13.88 -5.65 -1.71
N LEU A 9 12.97 -4.93 -1.05
CA LEU A 9 12.94 -3.46 -1.06
C LEU A 9 13.00 -2.82 0.34
N ASP A 10 13.04 -3.63 1.40
CA ASP A 10 13.23 -3.17 2.78
C ASP A 10 14.58 -3.65 3.32
N PRO A 11 15.48 -2.73 3.74
CA PRO A 11 15.38 -1.27 3.70
C PRO A 11 15.55 -0.69 2.28
N PRO A 12 15.00 0.52 1.97
CA PRO A 12 14.36 1.47 2.90
C PRO A 12 12.81 1.53 2.85
N LEU A 13 12.13 0.66 2.09
CA LEU A 13 10.73 0.89 1.68
C LEU A 13 9.66 0.20 2.55
N GLY A 14 10.05 -0.48 3.64
CA GLY A 14 9.14 -1.30 4.43
C GLY A 14 7.92 -0.57 5.03
N GLN A 15 8.02 0.73 5.32
CA GLN A 15 6.89 1.50 5.87
C GLN A 15 5.81 1.80 4.81
N ALA A 16 6.22 2.19 3.60
CA ALA A 16 5.30 2.46 2.50
C ALA A 16 4.59 1.18 2.04
N LEU A 17 5.32 0.08 1.95
CA LEU A 17 4.79 -1.24 1.58
C LEU A 17 3.73 -1.75 2.56
N ARG A 18 3.98 -1.62 3.87
CA ARG A 18 3.01 -1.99 4.91
C ARG A 18 1.75 -1.14 4.85
N SER A 19 1.90 0.15 4.57
CA SER A 19 0.75 1.05 4.41
C SER A 19 -0.10 0.65 3.20
N PHE A 20 0.52 0.34 2.06
CA PHE A 20 -0.18 -0.13 0.87
C PHE A 20 -0.94 -1.44 1.11
N ASP A 21 -0.29 -2.44 1.73
CA ASP A 21 -0.94 -3.73 1.97
C ASP A 21 -2.10 -3.62 2.99
N ARG A 22 -2.01 -2.70 3.97
CA ARG A 22 -3.15 -2.34 4.83
C ARG A 22 -4.33 -1.82 4.00
N MET A 23 -4.09 -0.85 3.11
CA MET A 23 -5.13 -0.27 2.25
C MET A 23 -5.75 -1.33 1.34
N ARG A 24 -4.93 -2.21 0.76
CA ARG A 24 -5.40 -3.31 -0.10
C ARG A 24 -6.33 -4.27 0.64
N ARG A 25 -5.98 -4.67 1.86
CA ARG A 25 -6.85 -5.51 2.70
C ARG A 25 -8.15 -4.79 3.05
N ARG A 26 -8.07 -3.53 3.46
CA ARG A 26 -9.24 -2.72 3.82
C ARG A 26 -10.21 -2.59 2.64
N ARG A 27 -9.71 -2.30 1.43
CA ARG A 27 -10.53 -2.29 0.21
C ARG A 27 -11.22 -3.64 -0.02
N ASN A 28 -10.48 -4.75 0.10
CA ASN A 28 -11.07 -6.08 -0.07
C ASN A 28 -12.18 -6.36 0.96
N SER A 29 -11.97 -5.99 2.23
CA SER A 29 -12.98 -6.14 3.28
C SER A 29 -14.22 -5.28 3.06
N ALA A 30 -14.06 -4.08 2.48
CA ALA A 30 -15.20 -3.21 2.13
C ALA A 30 -15.97 -3.71 0.90
N GLU A 31 -15.28 -4.31 -0.07
CA GLU A 31 -15.90 -4.93 -1.25
C GLU A 31 -16.66 -6.22 -0.89
N TYR A 32 -16.18 -6.94 0.12
CA TYR A 32 -16.79 -8.17 0.62
C TYR A 32 -17.04 -8.09 2.13
N PRO A 33 -18.06 -7.31 2.55
CA PRO A 33 -18.30 -7.06 3.96
C PRO A 33 -18.78 -8.30 4.71
N ARG A 34 -18.22 -8.50 5.90
CA ARG A 34 -18.68 -9.43 6.93
C ARG A 34 -19.41 -8.63 8.02
N PRO A 35 -20.18 -9.28 8.91
CA PRO A 35 -20.91 -8.58 9.97
C PRO A 35 -20.05 -7.68 10.87
N ASP A 36 -18.75 -7.96 10.96
CA ASP A 36 -17.75 -7.25 11.75
C ASP A 36 -16.82 -6.36 10.91
N THR A 37 -17.08 -6.17 9.61
CA THR A 37 -16.27 -5.30 8.76
C THR A 37 -16.33 -3.87 9.28
N PRO A 38 -15.19 -3.24 9.62
CA PRO A 38 -15.15 -1.84 10.03
C PRO A 38 -15.61 -0.92 8.90
N GLU A 39 -16.39 0.10 9.25
CA GLU A 39 -16.74 1.17 8.32
C GLU A 39 -15.49 2.01 7.98
N ILE A 40 -15.37 2.41 6.72
CA ILE A 40 -14.28 3.30 6.28
C ILE A 40 -14.75 4.74 6.42
N THR A 41 -14.03 5.53 7.20
CA THR A 41 -14.35 6.96 7.38
C THR A 41 -13.70 7.84 6.32
N PRO A 42 -14.21 9.06 6.08
CA PRO A 42 -13.53 10.03 5.22
C PRO A 42 -12.11 10.33 5.66
N ASP A 43 -11.85 10.41 6.97
CA ASP A 43 -10.51 10.65 7.51
C ASP A 43 -9.55 9.50 7.21
N ASP A 44 -10.02 8.25 7.27
CA ASP A 44 -9.23 7.09 6.84
C ASP A 44 -8.81 7.21 5.38
N VAL A 45 -9.74 7.65 4.52
CA VAL A 45 -9.47 7.84 3.08
C VAL A 45 -8.45 8.95 2.87
N LEU A 46 -8.60 10.10 3.54
CA LEU A 46 -7.66 11.21 3.39
C LEU A 46 -6.23 10.83 3.82
N GLN A 47 -6.09 10.10 4.92
CA GLN A 47 -4.78 9.58 5.36
C GLN A 47 -4.22 8.50 4.44
N ASP A 48 -5.08 7.71 3.80
CA ASP A 48 -4.71 6.66 2.86
C ASP A 48 -4.22 7.27 1.53
N VAL A 49 -4.85 8.35 1.06
CA VAL A 49 -4.45 9.07 -0.17
C VAL A 49 -3.02 9.58 -0.07
N GLU A 50 -2.67 10.26 1.02
CA GLU A 50 -1.30 10.78 1.23
C GLU A 50 -0.25 9.65 1.16
N LYS A 51 -0.55 8.51 1.79
CA LYS A 51 0.33 7.33 1.78
C LYS A 51 0.40 6.67 0.39
N ALA A 52 -0.70 6.68 -0.35
CA ALA A 52 -0.74 6.15 -1.71
C ALA A 52 0.09 7.00 -2.67
N GLU A 53 0.02 8.33 -2.57
CA GLU A 53 0.84 9.25 -3.36
C GLU A 53 2.34 9.06 -3.08
N GLN A 54 2.72 8.94 -1.80
CA GLN A 54 4.10 8.64 -1.40
C GLN A 54 4.58 7.30 -1.98
N PHE A 55 3.72 6.27 -1.96
CA PHE A 55 4.03 4.97 -2.53
C PHE A 55 4.20 5.02 -4.05
N ILE A 56 3.33 5.73 -4.78
CA ILE A 56 3.44 5.88 -6.24
C ILE A 56 4.72 6.62 -6.60
N ALA A 57 5.00 7.75 -5.94
CA ALA A 57 6.23 8.53 -6.18
C ALA A 57 7.49 7.69 -5.97
N LEU A 58 7.46 6.81 -4.98
CA LEU A 58 8.54 5.87 -4.71
C LEU A 58 8.64 4.77 -5.77
N ALA A 59 7.51 4.15 -6.15
CA ALA A 59 7.48 3.12 -7.18
C ALA A 59 8.00 3.65 -8.53
N THR A 60 7.65 4.88 -8.90
CA THR A 60 8.20 5.55 -10.09
C THR A 60 9.72 5.63 -10.03
N LYS A 61 10.29 6.07 -8.90
CA LYS A 61 11.75 6.13 -8.73
C LYS A 61 12.40 4.76 -8.85
N VAL A 62 11.80 3.72 -8.26
CA VAL A 62 12.35 2.36 -8.33
C VAL A 62 12.30 1.83 -9.75
N LEU A 63 11.18 1.99 -10.45
CA LEU A 63 11.02 1.55 -11.85
C LEU A 63 12.04 2.22 -12.77
N ASP A 64 12.34 3.50 -12.57
CA ASP A 64 13.38 4.22 -13.33
C ASP A 64 14.80 3.64 -13.12
N GLN A 65 15.04 2.92 -12.02
CA GLN A 65 16.33 2.28 -11.73
C GLN A 65 16.39 0.80 -12.16
N MET A 66 15.27 0.21 -12.59
CA MET A 66 15.25 -1.17 -13.06
C MET A 66 15.66 -1.20 -14.54
N SER A 67 16.64 -2.05 -14.87
CA SER A 67 16.99 -2.32 -16.27
C SER A 67 15.73 -2.82 -17.00
N PRO A 68 15.44 -2.34 -18.23
CA PRO A 68 14.26 -2.78 -18.98
C PRO A 68 14.29 -4.28 -19.34
N TYR A 69 15.41 -4.96 -19.04
CA TYR A 69 15.65 -6.39 -19.23
C TYR A 69 16.54 -6.93 -18.11
#